data_AF-A0A2V4DQE2-F1
#
_entry.id   AF-A0A2V4DQE2-F1
#
_cell.length_a   1.000
_cell.length_b   1.000
_cell.length_c   1.000
_cell.angle_alpha   90.00
_cell.angle_beta   90.00
_cell.angle_gamma   90.00
#
_symmetry.space_group_name_H-M   'P 1'
#
loop_
_entity.id
_entity.type
_entity.pdbx_description
1 polymer ?
#
loop_
_entity_poly.entity_id
_entity_poly.type
_entity_poly.pdbx_seq_one_letter_code
_entity_poly.pdbx_strand_id
1 'polypeptide(L)'
;MLNEIINRLPDGRAEKDLARYLRTLSEDEIVLLVESLLRHDSAIIRGTILKLIPKIISSHHVLIKFLDIGLAKKNESKIKFWINATSSGLGYKRLLQHLLKVAETNPDWIVYAWYQLVPIIKKEAPDQVDKLQKIKDIIDNNLCDELKDFWQRNQNAVPL
;
A
#
# COMPACT_ATOMS: atom_id res chain seq x y z
N MET A 1 -24.58 -0.50 16.27
CA MET A 1 -24.47 -0.19 14.83
C MET A 1 -23.10 -0.50 14.24
N LEU A 2 -22.04 0.28 14.47
CA LEU A 2 -20.73 0.04 13.83
C LEU A 2 -20.13 -1.34 14.18
N ASN A 3 -20.15 -1.74 15.45
CA ASN A 3 -19.66 -3.05 15.88
C ASN A 3 -20.46 -4.21 15.25
N GLU A 4 -21.77 -4.03 15.03
CA GLU A 4 -22.61 -5.04 14.36
C GLU A 4 -22.25 -5.18 12.89
N ILE A 5 -21.93 -4.07 12.22
CA ILE A 5 -21.44 -4.07 10.84
C ILE A 5 -20.08 -4.78 10.78
N ILE A 6 -19.15 -4.44 11.69
CA ILE A 6 -17.79 -5.02 11.72
C ILE A 6 -17.85 -6.53 11.96
N ASN A 7 -18.67 -7.00 12.91
CA ASN A 7 -18.80 -8.42 13.24
C ASN A 7 -19.35 -9.28 12.10
N ARG A 8 -20.02 -8.65 11.12
CA ARG A 8 -20.54 -9.31 9.94
C ARG A 8 -19.57 -9.34 8.76
N LEU A 9 -18.42 -8.66 8.84
CA LEU A 9 -17.45 -8.70 7.76
C LEU A 9 -16.87 -10.12 7.59
N PRO A 10 -16.76 -10.63 6.35
CA PRO A 10 -16.77 -9.92 5.07
C PRO A 10 -18.10 -10.07 4.30
N ASP A 11 -19.25 -9.97 4.97
CA ASP A 11 -20.56 -9.98 4.30
C ASP A 11 -20.71 -8.79 3.33
N GLY A 12 -21.15 -9.05 2.10
CA GLY A 12 -21.24 -8.03 1.05
C GLY A 12 -22.24 -6.91 1.35
N ARG A 13 -23.26 -7.15 2.19
CA ARG A 13 -24.14 -6.07 2.68
C ARG A 13 -23.41 -5.26 3.75
N ALA A 14 -22.76 -5.91 4.71
CA ALA A 14 -21.96 -5.24 5.73
C ALA A 14 -20.83 -4.38 5.14
N GLU A 15 -20.14 -4.83 4.08
CA GLU A 15 -19.15 -4.00 3.37
C GLU A 15 -19.76 -2.72 2.76
N LYS A 16 -20.96 -2.83 2.19
CA LYS A 16 -21.69 -1.67 1.61
C LYS A 16 -22.16 -0.72 2.70
N ASP A 17 -22.68 -1.26 3.80
CA ASP A 17 -23.14 -0.47 4.95
C ASP A 17 -21.97 0.27 5.60
N LEU A 18 -20.82 -0.40 5.77
CA LEU A 18 -19.60 0.22 6.27
C LEU A 18 -19.10 1.32 5.32
N ALA A 19 -19.05 1.05 4.01
CA ALA A 19 -18.63 2.08 3.04
C ALA A 19 -19.57 3.28 3.04
N ARG A 20 -20.88 3.06 3.20
CA ARG A 20 -21.87 4.14 3.29
C ARG A 20 -21.67 4.96 4.56
N TYR A 21 -21.49 4.29 5.70
CA TYR A 21 -21.21 4.95 6.98
C TYR A 21 -19.91 5.76 6.92
N LEU A 22 -18.83 5.19 6.38
CA LEU A 22 -17.55 5.91 6.29
C LEU A 22 -17.66 7.18 5.44
N ARG A 23 -18.47 7.17 4.37
CA ARG A 23 -18.70 8.36 3.53
C ARG A 23 -19.51 9.48 4.19
N THR A 24 -20.18 9.23 5.31
CA THR A 24 -20.88 10.29 6.06
C THR A 24 -19.96 11.02 7.04
N LEU A 25 -18.73 10.53 7.24
CA LEU A 25 -17.76 11.10 8.15
C LEU A 25 -16.86 12.11 7.43
N SER A 26 -16.23 12.99 8.21
CA SER A 26 -15.14 13.84 7.72
C SER A 26 -13.89 13.00 7.36
N GLU A 27 -12.99 13.57 6.56
CA GLU A 27 -11.76 12.87 6.15
C GLU A 27 -10.91 12.43 7.35
N ASP A 28 -10.77 13.28 8.38
CA ASP A 28 -10.01 12.96 9.59
C ASP A 28 -10.64 11.80 10.38
N GLU A 29 -11.97 11.77 10.49
CA GLU A 29 -12.70 10.69 11.14
C GLU A 29 -12.57 9.37 10.37
N ILE A 30 -12.61 9.41 9.03
CA ILE A 30 -12.35 8.24 8.18
C ILE A 30 -10.95 7.71 8.45
N VAL A 31 -9.94 8.59 8.47
CA VAL A 31 -8.54 8.19 8.69
C VAL A 31 -8.39 7.50 10.04
N LEU A 32 -8.88 8.11 11.12
CA LEU A 32 -8.80 7.54 12.47
C LEU A 32 -9.48 6.18 12.56
N LEU A 33 -10.68 6.06 11.99
CA LEU A 33 -11.44 4.81 12.04
C LEU A 33 -10.80 3.73 11.16
N VAL A 34 -10.37 4.05 9.95
CA VAL A 34 -9.68 3.10 9.06
C VAL A 34 -8.38 2.62 9.70
N GLU A 35 -7.56 3.51 10.28
CA GLU A 35 -6.35 3.12 11.01
C GLU A 35 -6.64 2.18 12.18
N SER A 36 -7.69 2.46 12.96
CA SER A 36 -8.14 1.58 14.04
C SER A 36 -8.53 0.19 13.53
N LEU A 37 -9.34 0.13 12.47
CA LEU A 37 -9.79 -1.15 11.89
C LEU A 37 -8.64 -1.92 11.22
N LEU A 38 -7.60 -1.24 10.72
CA LEU A 38 -6.38 -1.86 10.19
C LEU A 38 -5.48 -2.45 11.28
N ARG A 39 -5.72 -2.12 12.56
CA ARG A 39 -5.06 -2.71 13.73
C ARG A 39 -5.85 -3.86 14.35
N HIS A 40 -7.06 -4.14 13.86
CA HIS A 40 -7.91 -5.23 14.34
C HIS A 40 -7.21 -6.60 14.17
N ASP A 41 -7.39 -7.54 15.10
CA ASP A 41 -6.71 -8.85 15.12
C ASP A 41 -7.06 -9.74 13.92
N SER A 42 -8.35 -9.74 13.54
CA SER A 42 -8.85 -10.43 12.34
C SER A 42 -8.21 -9.94 11.04
N ALA A 43 -7.53 -10.85 10.34
CA ALA A 43 -6.99 -10.60 9.00
C ALA A 43 -8.09 -10.32 7.96
N ILE A 44 -9.28 -10.89 8.16
CA ILE A 44 -10.44 -10.69 7.29
C ILE A 44 -10.88 -9.23 7.35
N ILE A 45 -11.03 -8.69 8.57
CA ILE A 45 -11.39 -7.28 8.77
C ILE A 45 -10.36 -6.38 8.10
N ARG A 46 -9.06 -6.54 8.43
CA ARG A 46 -7.99 -5.73 7.81
C ARG A 46 -8.02 -5.80 6.28
N GLY A 47 -8.22 -6.99 5.71
CA GLY A 47 -8.31 -7.19 4.27
C GLY A 47 -9.51 -6.49 3.64
N THR A 48 -10.69 -6.55 4.28
CA THR A 48 -11.88 -5.83 3.83
C THR A 48 -11.66 -4.32 3.88
N ILE A 49 -11.05 -3.79 4.94
CA ILE A 49 -10.78 -2.34 5.04
C ILE A 49 -9.87 -1.86 3.91
N LEU A 50 -8.78 -2.59 3.61
CA LEU A 50 -7.91 -2.26 2.49
C LEU A 50 -8.66 -2.22 1.14
N LYS A 51 -9.63 -3.12 0.92
CA LYS A 51 -10.49 -3.10 -0.27
C LYS A 51 -11.47 -1.94 -0.30
N LEU A 52 -11.81 -1.37 0.85
CA LEU A 52 -12.73 -0.24 0.96
C LEU A 52 -12.03 1.10 0.78
N ILE A 53 -10.77 1.25 1.18
CA ILE A 53 -9.97 2.49 1.03
C ILE A 53 -10.23 3.22 -0.30
N PRO A 54 -10.07 2.61 -1.49
CA PRO A 54 -10.24 3.32 -2.75
C PRO A 54 -11.68 3.78 -3.04
N LYS A 55 -12.66 3.26 -2.29
CA LYS A 55 -14.09 3.62 -2.42
C LYS A 55 -14.50 4.75 -1.49
N ILE A 56 -13.70 5.05 -0.46
CA ILE A 56 -14.07 5.96 0.62
C ILE A 56 -13.10 7.13 0.78
N ILE A 57 -11.86 7.01 0.31
CA ILE A 57 -10.85 8.05 0.35
C ILE A 57 -10.55 8.52 -1.08
N SER A 58 -10.66 9.83 -1.30
CA SER A 58 -10.29 10.47 -2.57
C SER A 58 -9.04 11.37 -2.44
N SER A 59 -8.65 11.74 -1.22
CA SER A 59 -7.49 12.58 -0.97
C SER A 59 -6.18 11.84 -1.22
N HIS A 60 -5.37 12.36 -2.14
CA HIS A 60 -4.07 11.77 -2.46
C HIS A 60 -3.13 11.78 -1.26
N HIS A 61 -3.21 12.81 -0.40
CA HIS A 61 -2.38 12.90 0.79
C HIS A 61 -2.68 11.75 1.76
N VAL A 62 -3.96 11.47 1.98
CA VAL A 62 -4.40 10.35 2.83
C VAL A 62 -4.03 8.99 2.22
N LEU A 63 -4.15 8.82 0.91
CA LEU A 63 -3.72 7.59 0.24
C LEU A 63 -2.21 7.36 0.36
N ILE A 64 -1.40 8.41 0.26
CA ILE A 64 0.05 8.33 0.52
C ILE A 64 0.30 7.90 1.97
N LYS A 65 -0.39 8.50 2.95
CA LYS A 65 -0.28 8.11 4.37
C LYS A 65 -0.55 6.61 4.57
N PHE A 66 -1.60 6.07 3.95
CA PHE A 66 -1.89 4.64 4.03
C PHE A 66 -0.83 3.79 3.33
N LEU A 67 -0.30 4.23 2.19
CA LEU A 67 0.80 3.54 1.52
C LEU A 67 2.04 3.47 2.44
N ASP A 68 2.39 4.57 3.11
CA ASP A 68 3.52 4.64 4.04
C ASP A 68 3.32 3.71 5.24
N ILE A 69 2.12 3.67 5.83
CA ILE A 69 1.78 2.70 6.88
C ILE A 69 1.98 1.26 6.38
N GLY A 70 1.63 0.97 5.13
CA GLY A 70 1.83 -0.34 4.52
C GLY A 70 3.30 -0.69 4.33
N LEU A 71 4.08 0.24 3.77
CA LEU A 71 5.52 0.10 3.50
C LEU A 71 6.34 -0.06 4.78
N ALA A 72 6.07 0.78 5.79
CA ALA A 72 6.76 0.76 7.07
C ALA A 72 6.63 -0.58 7.82
N LYS A 73 5.59 -1.38 7.53
CA LYS A 73 5.42 -2.73 8.10
C LYS A 73 6.41 -3.76 7.55
N LYS A 74 7.12 -3.46 6.45
CA LYS A 74 8.13 -4.33 5.84
C LYS A 74 7.64 -5.78 5.64
N ASN A 75 6.37 -5.94 5.28
CA ASN A 75 5.74 -7.23 5.10
C ASN A 75 5.57 -7.56 3.61
N GLU A 76 6.51 -8.34 3.08
CA GLU A 76 6.59 -8.69 1.65
C GLU A 76 5.29 -9.30 1.12
N SER A 77 4.67 -10.19 1.89
CA SER A 77 3.48 -10.93 1.42
C SER A 77 2.22 -10.06 1.39
N LYS A 78 2.15 -9.02 2.23
CA LYS A 78 0.95 -8.20 2.41
C LYS A 78 1.04 -6.83 1.76
N ILE A 79 2.22 -6.36 1.37
CA ILE A 79 2.40 -5.02 0.78
C ILE A 79 1.58 -4.82 -0.50
N LYS A 80 1.37 -5.88 -1.29
CA LYS A 80 0.52 -5.84 -2.49
C LYS A 80 -0.89 -5.32 -2.22
N PHE A 81 -1.45 -5.60 -1.04
CA PHE A 81 -2.80 -5.14 -0.68
C PHE A 81 -2.83 -3.64 -0.45
N TRP A 82 -1.76 -3.07 0.11
CA TRP A 82 -1.62 -1.62 0.31
C TRP A 82 -1.36 -0.88 -1.00
N ILE A 83 -0.51 -1.45 -1.87
CA ILE A 83 -0.26 -0.93 -3.21
C ILE A 83 -1.59 -0.88 -3.98
N ASN A 84 -2.34 -1.97 -4.02
CA ASN A 84 -3.62 -2.03 -4.73
C ASN A 84 -4.70 -1.11 -4.14
N ALA A 85 -4.73 -0.98 -2.81
CA ALA A 85 -5.68 -0.11 -2.12
C ALA A 85 -5.46 1.37 -2.45
N THR A 86 -4.22 1.77 -2.76
CA THR A 86 -3.84 3.17 -2.94
C THR A 86 -3.60 3.54 -4.40
N SER A 87 -3.18 2.59 -5.24
CA SER A 87 -2.82 2.84 -6.65
C SER A 87 -4.00 3.31 -7.51
N SER A 88 -5.21 2.80 -7.25
CA SER A 88 -6.41 3.19 -8.01
C SER A 88 -6.80 4.65 -7.81
N GLY A 89 -6.58 5.20 -6.61
CA GLY A 89 -6.82 6.62 -6.31
C GLY A 89 -5.63 7.52 -6.60
N LEU A 90 -4.39 7.05 -6.42
CA LEU A 90 -3.18 7.84 -6.69
C LEU A 90 -2.80 7.90 -8.17
N GLY A 91 -3.04 6.81 -8.89
CA GLY A 91 -2.40 6.52 -10.17
C GLY A 91 -0.93 6.11 -10.01
N TYR A 92 -0.46 5.22 -10.88
CA TYR A 92 0.92 4.70 -10.81
C TYR A 92 1.99 5.77 -10.97
N LYS A 93 1.72 6.82 -11.76
CA LYS A 93 2.66 7.94 -11.95
C LYS A 93 3.02 8.61 -10.62
N ARG A 94 2.03 8.90 -9.76
CA ARG A 94 2.22 9.57 -8.46
C ARG A 94 2.72 8.60 -7.40
N LEU A 95 2.20 7.37 -7.40
CA LEU A 95 2.71 6.31 -6.54
C LEU A 95 4.23 6.16 -6.71
N LEU A 96 4.71 6.02 -7.95
CA LEU A 96 6.15 5.86 -8.21
C LEU A 96 6.96 7.12 -7.91
N GLN A 97 6.38 8.32 -8.09
CA GLN A 97 7.02 9.57 -7.65
C GLN A 97 7.19 9.63 -6.14
N HIS A 98 6.23 9.11 -5.39
CA HIS A 98 6.34 8.99 -3.94
C HIS A 98 7.40 7.93 -3.55
N LEU A 99 7.37 6.76 -4.18
CA LEU A 99 8.35 5.70 -3.90
C LEU A 99 9.80 6.10 -4.23
N LEU A 100 10.03 6.99 -5.20
CA LEU A 100 11.35 7.58 -5.42
C LEU A 100 11.85 8.33 -4.18
N LYS A 101 11.01 9.16 -3.55
CA LYS A 101 11.36 9.88 -2.32
C LYS A 101 11.54 8.93 -1.13
N VAL A 102 10.72 7.88 -1.07
CA VAL A 102 10.86 6.84 -0.03
C VAL A 102 12.18 6.09 -0.23
N ALA A 103 12.60 5.80 -1.46
CA ALA A 103 13.88 5.14 -1.72
C ALA A 103 15.08 5.98 -1.25
N GLU A 104 15.00 7.31 -1.32
CA GLU A 104 16.05 8.22 -0.83
C GLU A 104 16.14 8.26 0.70
N THR A 105 15.02 8.08 1.41
CA THR A 105 14.93 8.30 2.86
C THR A 105 14.81 7.01 3.69
N ASN A 106 14.13 6.01 3.14
CA ASN A 106 13.82 4.72 3.75
C ASN A 106 13.95 3.60 2.68
N PRO A 107 15.16 3.38 2.14
CA PRO A 107 15.38 2.42 1.05
C PRO A 107 14.97 1.00 1.42
N ASP A 108 15.12 0.62 2.69
CA ASP A 108 14.71 -0.65 3.25
C ASP A 108 13.22 -0.94 3.03
N TRP A 109 12.33 0.05 3.16
CA TRP A 109 10.90 -0.14 2.92
C TRP A 109 10.60 -0.62 1.50
N ILE A 110 11.36 -0.10 0.53
CA ILE A 110 11.20 -0.45 -0.88
C ILE A 110 11.77 -1.84 -1.17
N VAL A 111 12.89 -2.21 -0.54
CA VAL A 111 13.48 -3.55 -0.69
C VAL A 111 12.47 -4.65 -0.35
N TYR A 112 11.71 -4.49 0.74
CA TYR A 112 10.63 -5.42 1.12
C TYR A 112 9.41 -5.36 0.19
N ALA A 113 9.18 -4.24 -0.49
CA ALA A 113 8.06 -4.07 -1.42
C ALA A 113 8.36 -4.60 -2.82
N TRP A 114 9.63 -4.67 -3.21
CA TRP A 114 10.09 -4.85 -4.60
C TRP A 114 9.47 -6.05 -5.30
N TYR A 115 9.51 -7.20 -4.65
CA TYR A 115 9.01 -8.47 -5.20
C TYR A 115 7.55 -8.39 -5.64
N GLN A 116 6.72 -7.63 -4.91
CA GLN A 116 5.31 -7.42 -5.27
C GLN A 116 5.13 -6.21 -6.19
N LEU A 117 5.93 -5.15 -6.01
CA LEU A 117 5.81 -3.91 -6.76
C LEU A 117 6.12 -4.10 -8.25
N VAL A 118 7.25 -4.74 -8.58
CA VAL A 118 7.72 -4.85 -9.98
C VAL A 118 6.68 -5.54 -10.88
N PRO A 119 6.14 -6.72 -10.53
CA PRO A 119 5.12 -7.36 -11.37
C PRO A 119 3.85 -6.51 -11.55
N ILE A 120 3.43 -5.77 -10.51
CA ILE A 120 2.26 -4.90 -10.58
C ILE A 120 2.50 -3.78 -11.60
N ILE A 121 3.65 -3.10 -11.54
CA ILE A 121 3.95 -2.00 -12.47
C ILE A 121 4.13 -2.51 -13.89
N LYS A 122 4.86 -3.62 -14.10
CA LYS A 122 5.04 -4.20 -15.44
C LYS A 122 3.71 -4.54 -16.11
N LYS A 123 2.72 -4.99 -15.32
CA LYS A 123 1.40 -5.37 -15.81
C LYS A 123 0.47 -4.16 -16.02
N GLU A 124 0.42 -3.26 -15.05
CA GLU A 124 -0.64 -2.24 -14.96
C GLU A 124 -0.16 -0.84 -15.41
N ALA A 125 1.15 -0.59 -15.45
CA ALA A 125 1.76 0.67 -15.88
C ALA A 125 3.14 0.45 -16.57
N PRO A 126 3.19 -0.31 -17.68
CA PRO A 126 4.45 -0.63 -18.37
C PRO A 126 5.21 0.60 -18.85
N ASP A 127 4.52 1.70 -19.14
CA ASP A 127 5.10 2.99 -19.52
C ASP A 127 5.87 3.69 -18.38
N GLN A 128 5.73 3.21 -17.14
CA GLN A 128 6.38 3.77 -15.95
C GLN A 128 7.57 2.91 -15.45
N VAL A 129 7.99 1.89 -16.20
CA VAL A 129 9.10 1.00 -15.81
C VAL A 129 10.42 1.76 -15.64
N ASP A 130 10.64 2.86 -16.36
CA ASP A 130 11.82 3.72 -16.21
C ASP A 130 11.98 4.27 -14.79
N LYS A 131 10.87 4.52 -14.09
CA LYS A 131 10.88 4.97 -12.70
C LYS A 131 11.29 3.86 -11.75
N LEU A 132 10.95 2.61 -12.04
CA LEU A 132 11.45 1.48 -11.26
C LEU A 132 12.96 1.37 -11.40
N GLN A 133 13.51 1.59 -12.60
CA GLN A 133 14.97 1.61 -12.77
C GLN A 133 15.62 2.69 -11.90
N LYS A 134 15.09 3.91 -11.90
CA LYS A 134 15.59 4.99 -11.03
C LYS A 134 15.51 4.64 -9.54
N ILE A 135 14.41 4.02 -9.10
CA ILE A 135 14.26 3.56 -7.71
C ILE A 135 15.33 2.50 -7.39
N LYS A 136 15.55 1.54 -8.29
CA LYS A 136 16.58 0.51 -8.13
C LYS A 136 17.95 1.14 -7.96
N ASP A 137 18.32 2.09 -8.82
CA ASP A 137 19.61 2.76 -8.77
C ASP A 137 19.82 3.54 -7.45
N ILE A 138 18.77 4.16 -6.92
CA ILE A 138 18.81 4.84 -5.61
C ILE A 138 19.07 3.82 -4.49
N ILE A 139 18.38 2.68 -4.50
CA ILE A 139 18.57 1.63 -3.49
C ILE A 139 19.96 1.03 -3.59
N ASP A 140 20.45 0.71 -4.79
CA ASP A 140 21.79 0.14 -5.01
C ASP A 140 22.90 1.03 -4.40
N ASN A 141 22.71 2.35 -4.40
CA ASN A 141 23.67 3.31 -3.86
C ASN A 141 23.52 3.59 -2.35
N ASN A 142 22.31 3.49 -1.79
CA ASN A 142 22.00 3.97 -0.44
C ASN A 142 21.66 2.85 0.56
N LEU A 143 21.53 1.61 0.12
CA LEU A 143 21.14 0.50 0.99
C LEU A 143 22.30 0.08 1.92
N CYS A 144 21.98 -0.12 3.20
CA CYS A 144 22.92 -0.64 4.19
C CYS A 144 23.38 -2.06 3.84
N ASP A 145 24.60 -2.42 4.28
CA ASP A 145 25.23 -3.70 3.95
C ASP A 145 24.38 -4.91 4.38
N GLU A 146 23.69 -4.82 5.52
CA GLU A 146 22.84 -5.89 6.07
C GLU A 146 21.70 -6.32 5.14
N LEU A 147 21.24 -5.43 4.26
CA LEU A 147 20.12 -5.70 3.36
C LEU A 147 20.56 -6.02 1.93
N LYS A 148 21.85 -5.93 1.59
CA LYS A 148 22.36 -6.13 0.22
C LYS A 148 22.06 -7.53 -0.32
N ASP A 149 22.28 -8.57 0.46
CA ASP A 149 22.02 -9.96 0.04
C ASP A 149 20.52 -10.22 -0.18
N PHE A 150 19.69 -9.67 0.71
CA PHE A 150 18.25 -9.76 0.57
C PHE A 150 17.75 -8.99 -0.67
N TRP A 151 18.30 -7.81 -0.90
CA TRP A 151 18.02 -6.98 -2.06
C TRP A 151 18.40 -7.66 -3.37
N GLN A 152 19.61 -8.22 -3.45
CA GLN A 152 20.08 -8.95 -4.63
C GLN A 152 19.16 -10.13 -4.96
N ARG A 153 18.71 -10.89 -3.95
CA ARG A 153 17.74 -11.98 -4.14
C ARG A 153 16.42 -11.47 -4.70
N ASN A 154 15.90 -10.36 -4.18
CA ASN A 154 14.65 -9.77 -4.66
C ASN A 154 14.76 -9.25 -6.09
N GLN A 155 15.86 -8.57 -6.44
CA GLN A 155 16.11 -8.10 -7.81
C GLN A 155 16.21 -9.27 -8.80
N ASN A 156 16.93 -10.33 -8.44
CA ASN A 156 17.11 -11.49 -9.29
C ASN A 156 15.79 -12.27 -9.50
N ALA A 157 14.93 -12.30 -8.49
CA ALA A 157 13.65 -12.99 -8.56
C ALA A 157 12.62 -12.24 -9.43
N VAL A 158 12.68 -10.91 -9.49
CA VAL A 158 11.83 -10.06 -10.32
C VAL A 158 12.68 -9.06 -11.12
N PRO A 159 13.38 -9.52 -12.18
CA PRO A 159 14.24 -8.64 -12.97
C PRO A 159 13.41 -7.56 -13.65
N LEU A 160 13.96 -6.35 -13.77
CA LEU A 160 13.38 -5.25 -14.56
C LEU A 160 13.56 -5.47 -16.05
#